data_AF-A0A328SCF6-F1
#
_entry.id   AF-A0A328SCF6-F1
#
_cell.length_a   1.000
_cell.length_b   1.000
_cell.length_c   1.000
_cell.angle_alpha   90.00
_cell.angle_beta   90.00
_cell.angle_gamma   90.00
#
_symmetry.space_group_name_H-M   'P 1'
#
loop_
_entity.id
_entity.type
_entity.pdbx_description
1 polymer ?
#
loop_
_entity_poly.entity_id
_entity_poly.type
_entity_poly.pdbx_seq_one_letter_code
_entity_poly.pdbx_strand_id
1 'polypeptide(L)'
;SQATHNDLISRGYGFAGTSANLDIAAKEFEESIKIIIELGEIEKTIIMLAKEVEATKRRVNALEHVMIPRINNTISFIEMRLEEMERESFVQLKVIKRNMDARESE
;
A
#
# COMPACT_ATOMS: atom_id res chain seq x y z
N SER A 1 -13.01 -1.51 -29.77
CA SER A 1 -14.20 -2.36 -29.58
C SER A 1 -14.87 -2.79 -30.91
N GLN A 2 -14.14 -2.92 -32.03
CA GLN A 2 -14.70 -3.27 -33.35
C GLN A 2 -13.96 -4.43 -34.04
N ALA A 3 -13.23 -5.28 -33.29
CA ALA A 3 -12.38 -6.31 -33.89
C ALA A 3 -13.01 -7.71 -33.96
N THR A 4 -14.24 -7.92 -33.48
CA THR A 4 -14.83 -9.27 -33.37
C THR A 4 -16.06 -9.51 -34.26
N HIS A 5 -16.45 -8.55 -35.11
CA HIS A 5 -17.43 -8.82 -36.15
C HIS A 5 -16.68 -9.13 -37.44
N ASN A 6 -16.26 -10.39 -37.59
CA ASN A 6 -15.71 -10.86 -38.86
C ASN A 6 -16.86 -10.94 -39.88
N ASP A 7 -16.75 -10.22 -40.98
CA ASP A 7 -17.65 -10.39 -42.14
C ASP A 7 -17.67 -11.87 -42.55
N LEU A 8 -18.76 -12.33 -43.17
CA LEU A 8 -18.91 -13.73 -43.62
C LEU A 8 -17.72 -14.23 -44.44
N ILE A 9 -17.00 -13.31 -45.10
CA ILE A 9 -15.79 -13.57 -45.90
C ILE A 9 -14.52 -13.70 -45.02
N SER A 10 -14.42 -12.99 -43.88
CA SER A 10 -13.23 -13.02 -43.01
C SER A 10 -13.22 -14.17 -41.99
N ARG A 11 -14.30 -14.94 -41.90
CA ARG A 11 -14.38 -16.16 -41.07
C ARG A 11 -13.57 -17.35 -41.63
N GLY A 12 -13.10 -17.26 -42.87
CA GLY A 12 -12.06 -18.14 -43.42
C GLY A 12 -12.48 -19.56 -43.79
N TYR A 13 -13.75 -19.95 -43.62
CA TYR A 13 -14.29 -21.22 -44.12
C TYR A 13 -15.03 -21.04 -45.46
N GLY A 14 -14.99 -22.08 -46.30
CA GLY A 14 -15.59 -22.05 -47.65
C GLY A 14 -17.11 -22.21 -47.63
N PHE A 15 -17.81 -21.43 -48.47
CA PHE A 15 -19.28 -21.53 -48.62
C PHE A 15 -19.75 -22.85 -49.24
N ALA A 16 -18.91 -23.49 -50.05
CA ALA A 16 -19.24 -24.77 -50.68
C ALA A 16 -19.01 -25.93 -49.69
N GLY A 17 -20.08 -26.37 -49.03
CA GLY A 17 -20.07 -27.53 -48.11
C GLY A 17 -20.28 -27.21 -46.63
N THR A 18 -20.41 -25.92 -46.28
CA THR A 18 -20.67 -25.49 -44.90
C THR A 18 -22.17 -25.41 -44.61
N SER A 19 -22.59 -25.91 -43.45
CA SER A 19 -24.00 -25.87 -43.01
C SER A 19 -24.34 -24.55 -42.32
N ALA A 20 -25.57 -24.06 -42.46
CA ALA A 20 -26.05 -22.85 -41.79
C ALA A 20 -25.91 -22.88 -40.25
N ASN A 21 -25.89 -24.08 -39.66
CA ASN A 21 -25.64 -24.26 -38.23
C ASN A 21 -24.22 -23.85 -37.81
N LEU A 22 -23.23 -23.99 -38.70
CA LEU A 22 -21.86 -23.57 -38.41
C LEU A 22 -21.76 -22.04 -38.35
N ASP A 23 -22.48 -21.34 -39.22
CA ASP A 23 -22.48 -19.87 -39.25
C ASP A 23 -23.09 -19.27 -37.98
N ILE A 24 -24.16 -19.90 -37.48
CA ILE A 24 -24.81 -19.56 -36.21
C ILE A 24 -23.86 -19.83 -35.05
N ALA A 25 -23.28 -21.04 -34.98
CA ALA A 25 -22.34 -21.40 -33.91
C ALA A 25 -21.11 -20.47 -33.89
N ALA A 26 -20.58 -20.10 -35.05
CA ALA A 26 -19.46 -19.16 -35.16
C ALA A 26 -19.83 -17.77 -34.63
N LYS A 27 -21.04 -17.28 -34.93
CA LYS A 27 -21.52 -15.99 -34.43
C LYS A 27 -21.69 -15.99 -32.91
N GLU A 28 -22.34 -17.02 -32.35
CA GLU A 28 -22.51 -17.17 -30.90
C GLU A 28 -21.17 -17.27 -30.17
N PHE A 29 -20.17 -17.91 -30.80
CA PHE A 29 -18.82 -18.01 -30.26
C PHE A 29 -18.07 -16.66 -30.27
N GLU A 30 -18.20 -15.87 -31.33
CA GLU A 30 -17.66 -14.50 -31.41
C GLU A 30 -18.25 -13.60 -30.32
N GLU A 31 -19.56 -13.70 -30.07
CA GLU A 31 -20.24 -12.97 -28.99
C GLU A 31 -19.76 -13.43 -27.60
N SER A 32 -19.61 -14.74 -27.40
CA SER A 32 -19.09 -15.32 -26.16
C SER A 32 -17.66 -14.89 -25.86
N ILE A 33 -16.78 -14.86 -26.87
CA ILE A 33 -15.39 -14.39 -26.73
C ILE A 33 -15.36 -12.94 -26.26
N LYS A 34 -16.22 -12.08 -26.80
CA LYS A 34 -16.28 -10.67 -26.40
C LYS A 34 -16.59 -10.53 -24.91
N ILE A 35 -17.57 -11.29 -24.41
CA ILE A 35 -17.96 -11.29 -22.99
C ILE A 35 -16.80 -11.80 -22.12
N ILE A 36 -16.08 -12.83 -22.56
CA ILE A 36 -14.92 -13.37 -21.83
C ILE A 36 -13.79 -12.32 -21.72
N ILE A 37 -13.54 -11.56 -22.80
CA ILE A 37 -12.53 -10.50 -22.78
C ILE A 37 -12.93 -9.39 -21.79
N GLU A 38 -14.19 -8.91 -21.85
CA GLU A 38 -14.70 -7.89 -20.93
C GLU A 38 -14.64 -8.38 -19.46
N LEU A 39 -14.97 -9.64 -19.20
CA LEU A 39 -14.84 -10.25 -17.88
C LEU A 39 -13.39 -10.28 -17.40
N GLY A 40 -12.46 -10.69 -18.27
CA GLY A 40 -11.04 -10.76 -17.95
C GLY A 40 -10.44 -9.40 -17.59
N GLU A 41 -10.89 -8.32 -18.25
CA GLU A 41 -10.50 -6.95 -17.92
C GLU A 41 -10.96 -6.55 -16.51
N ILE A 42 -12.21 -6.86 -16.15
CA ILE A 42 -12.77 -6.56 -14.83
C ILE A 42 -12.06 -7.38 -13.75
N GLU A 43 -11.90 -8.70 -13.94
CA GLU A 43 -11.19 -9.57 -13.00
C GLU A 43 -9.75 -9.10 -12.77
N LYS A 44 -9.05 -8.73 -13.84
CA LYS A 44 -7.68 -8.23 -13.73
C LYS A 44 -7.62 -6.95 -12.90
N THR A 45 -8.57 -6.05 -13.11
CA THR A 45 -8.68 -4.79 -12.35
C THR A 45 -8.91 -5.06 -10.87
N ILE A 46 -9.80 -6.00 -10.53
CA ILE A 46 -10.06 -6.41 -9.14
C ILE A 46 -8.80 -6.98 -8.49
N ILE A 47 -8.07 -7.85 -9.18
CA ILE A 47 -6.81 -8.43 -8.67
C ILE A 47 -5.77 -7.35 -8.38
N MET A 48 -5.63 -6.36 -9.27
CA MET A 48 -4.70 -5.25 -9.06
C MET A 48 -5.12 -4.38 -7.87
N LEU A 49 -6.40 -4.06 -7.75
CA LEU A 49 -6.93 -3.30 -6.62
C LEU A 49 -6.72 -4.03 -5.29
N ALA A 50 -7.00 -5.34 -5.23
CA ALA A 50 -6.80 -6.15 -4.04
C ALA A 50 -5.33 -6.12 -3.56
N LYS A 51 -4.38 -6.19 -4.49
CA LYS A 51 -2.94 -6.09 -4.18
C LYS A 51 -2.58 -4.73 -3.61
N GLU A 52 -3.12 -3.64 -4.15
CA GLU A 52 -2.86 -2.29 -3.65
C GLU A 52 -3.46 -2.08 -2.25
N VAL A 53 -4.65 -2.63 -2.00
CA VAL A 53 -5.28 -2.62 -0.68
C VAL A 53 -4.44 -3.40 0.32
N GLU A 54 -3.92 -4.57 -0.06
CA GLU A 54 -3.04 -5.36 0.82
C GLU A 54 -1.73 -4.61 1.13
N ALA A 55 -1.10 -3.99 0.12
CA ALA A 55 0.09 -3.17 0.31
C ALA A 55 -0.18 -2.02 1.29
N THR A 56 -1.33 -1.36 1.15
CA THR A 56 -1.75 -0.27 2.05
C THR A 56 -1.97 -0.78 3.47
N LYS A 57 -2.66 -1.92 3.65
CA LYS A 57 -2.83 -2.54 4.98
C LYS A 57 -1.50 -2.86 5.64
N ARG A 58 -0.53 -3.42 4.90
CA ARG A 58 0.81 -3.71 5.43
C ARG A 58 1.53 -2.43 5.87
N ARG A 59 1.40 -1.34 5.12
CA ARG A 59 1.97 -0.02 5.48
C ARG A 59 1.35 0.52 6.78
N VAL A 60 0.03 0.47 6.91
CA VAL A 60 -0.68 0.89 8.14
C VAL A 60 -0.19 0.08 9.34
N ASN A 61 -0.10 -1.25 9.19
CA ASN A 61 0.37 -2.12 10.27
C ASN A 61 1.81 -1.79 10.71
N ALA A 62 2.71 -1.53 9.76
CA ALA A 62 4.08 -1.12 10.06
C ALA A 62 4.15 0.25 10.75
N LEU A 63 3.27 1.19 10.38
CA LEU A 63 3.18 2.49 11.05
C LEU A 63 2.72 2.33 12.49
N GLU A 64 1.62 1.62 12.72
CA GLU A 64 0.99 1.45 14.03
C GLU A 64 1.85 0.67 15.02
N HIS A 65 2.45 -0.43 14.57
CA HIS A 65 3.09 -1.38 15.49
C HIS A 65 4.62 -1.26 15.53
N VAL A 66 5.24 -0.53 14.60
CA VAL A 66 6.70 -0.38 14.55
C VAL A 66 7.13 1.08 14.60
N MET A 67 6.68 1.91 13.66
CA MET A 67 7.18 3.29 13.55
C MET A 67 6.70 4.18 14.70
N ILE A 68 5.39 4.20 14.98
CA ILE A 68 4.82 5.04 16.04
C ILE A 68 5.43 4.68 17.41
N PRO A 69 5.48 3.39 17.83
CA PRO A 69 6.10 3.02 19.11
C PRO A 69 7.57 3.40 19.17
N ARG A 70 8.32 3.22 18.08
CA ARG A 70 9.74 3.60 18.02
C ARG A 70 9.96 5.10 18.18
N ILE A 71 9.13 5.92 17.54
CA ILE A 71 9.20 7.38 17.65
C ILE A 71 8.87 7.80 19.09
N ASN A 72 7.79 7.26 19.67
CA ASN A 72 7.40 7.56 21.04
C ASN A 72 8.50 7.20 22.05
N ASN A 73 9.11 6.02 21.93
CA ASN A 73 10.24 5.63 22.76
C ASN A 73 11.43 6.57 22.61
N THR A 74 11.68 7.07 21.39
CA THR A 74 12.76 8.03 21.13
C THR A 74 12.48 9.37 21.80
N ILE A 75 11.23 9.85 21.76
CA ILE A 75 10.81 11.07 22.45
C ILE A 75 11.03 10.92 23.97
N SER A 76 10.51 9.84 24.56
CA SER A 76 10.68 9.60 26.01
C SER A 76 12.14 9.48 26.43
N PHE A 77 13.00 8.89 25.59
CA PHE A 77 14.44 8.84 25.85
C PHE A 77 15.07 10.24 25.86
N ILE A 78 14.71 11.09 24.89
CA ILE A 78 15.22 12.47 24.82
C ILE A 78 14.76 13.27 26.04
N GLU A 79 13.47 13.19 26.39
CA GLU A 79 12.91 13.85 27.57
C GLU A 79 13.62 13.44 28.86
N MET A 80 13.78 12.12 29.08
CA MET A 80 14.51 11.60 30.22
C MET A 80 15.95 12.10 30.29
N ARG A 81 16.63 12.22 29.14
CA ARG A 81 18.00 12.73 29.10
C ARG A 81 18.09 14.22 29.39
N LEU A 82 17.15 15.01 28.90
CA LEU A 82 17.10 16.44 29.21
C LEU A 82 16.81 16.69 30.70
N GLU A 83 15.88 15.94 31.29
CA GLU A 83 15.57 16.04 32.72
C GLU A 83 16.77 15.68 33.60
N GLU A 84 17.50 14.60 33.25
CA GLU A 84 18.69 14.20 34.00
C GLU A 84 19.80 15.26 33.90
N MET A 85 20.01 15.86 32.71
CA MET A 85 20.96 16.95 32.53
C MET A 85 20.60 18.20 33.35
N GLU A 86 19.31 18.53 33.44
CA GLU A 86 18.83 19.64 34.27
C GLU A 86 19.04 19.35 35.76
N ARG A 87 18.74 18.11 36.19
CA ARG A 87 18.97 17.66 37.56
C ARG A 87 20.43 17.72 37.95
N GLU A 88 21.34 17.23 37.11
CA GLU A 88 22.79 17.31 37.33
C GLU A 88 23.25 18.77 37.47
N SER A 89 22.78 19.64 36.56
CA SER A 89 23.10 21.07 36.57
C SER A 89 22.61 21.75 37.86
N PHE A 90 21.39 21.44 38.32
CA PHE A 90 20.84 21.97 39.56
C PHE A 90 21.65 21.53 40.79
N VAL A 91 22.05 20.26 40.86
CA VAL A 91 22.89 19.75 41.95
C VAL A 91 24.24 20.44 41.97
N GLN A 92 24.88 20.63 40.80
CA GLN A 92 26.15 21.36 40.70
C GLN A 92 26.03 22.79 41.23
N LEU A 93 25.00 23.54 40.81
CA LEU A 93 24.75 24.90 41.31
C LEU A 93 24.55 24.94 42.83
N LYS A 94 23.82 23.96 43.38
CA LYS A 94 23.60 23.86 44.83
C LYS A 94 24.90 23.60 45.60
N VAL A 95 25.81 22.79 45.07
CA VAL A 95 27.12 22.54 45.68
C VAL A 95 28.00 23.78 45.62
N ILE A 96 28.03 24.48 44.48
CA ILE A 96 28.78 25.74 44.33
C ILE A 96 28.29 26.77 45.35
N LYS A 97 26.98 26.95 45.46
CA LYS A 97 26.38 27.88 46.44
C LYS A 97 26.76 27.52 47.87
N ARG A 98 26.64 26.25 48.27
CA ARG A 98 27.04 25.79 49.61
C ARG A 98 28.51 26.08 49.92
N ASN A 99 29.41 25.91 48.94
CA ASN A 99 30.83 26.18 49.11
C ASN A 99 31.13 27.69 49.23
N MET A 100 30.36 28.55 48.55
CA MET A 100 30.45 30.01 48.70
C MET A 100 29.98 30.44 50.08
N ASP A 101 28.79 30.00 50.50
CA ASP A 101 28.21 30.34 51.81
C ASP A 101 29.13 29.91 52.97
N ALA A 102 29.75 28.73 52.86
CA ALA A 102 30.70 28.23 53.86
C ALA A 102 31.97 29.09 53.99
N ARG A 103 32.47 29.64 52.87
CA ARG A 103 33.63 30.54 52.85
C ARG A 103 33.31 31.95 53.35
N GLU A 104 32.08 32.41 53.19
CA GLU A 104 31.63 33.70 53.73
C GLU A 104 31.38 33.66 55.25
N SER A 105 31.22 32.44 55.81
CA SER A 105 30.97 32.21 57.23
C SER A 105 32.26 32.03 58.06
N GLU A 106 33.42 31.97 57.41
CA GLU A 106 34.77 31.92 58.01
C GLU A 106 35.42 33.31 58.03
#